data_AF-Q9JYR3-F1
#
_entry.id   AF-Q9JYR3-F1
#
_cell.length_a   1.000
_cell.length_b   1.000
_cell.length_c   1.000
_cell.angle_alpha   90.00
_cell.angle_beta   90.00
_cell.angle_gamma   90.00
#
_symmetry.space_group_name_H-M   'P 1'
#
loop_
_entity.id
_entity.type
_entity.pdbx_description
1 polymer ?
#
loop_
_entity_poly.entity_id
_entity_poly.type
_entity_poly.pdbx_seq_one_letter_code
_entity_poly.pdbx_strand_id
1 'polypeptide(L)'
;MTTTPANVLASVDLGSNSFRLQICENNNGQLKVIDSFKQMVRFAAGLDEQKNLSAASQEQALDCLAKFGERLRGFRPEQVRAVATNTFRVAKNIADFLPKAEAALGFPIEIIAGREEARLIYTGVIHTLPPGGGKMLVIDIGGGSTEFVIGSTLNPDITESLPLGCVTYSLRFFQNKITAKDFQSAISAARNEIQRISKNMRREGWDFAVGTSGSAKSIRDVLAAEMPQEADITYKGMRALAERIIEAGSVKKAKFENLKPERIEVFAGGLAVMMAAFEEMKLDRMTVTEAALRDGVFYDLIGRGLNEDMRGQTVAEFQHRYHVSLNQAKRTAETAQTFMDSLCHAKNVTVQELALWQQYLGRAAALHEIGLDIAHTGYHKHSAYILENADMPGFSRKEQTILAQLVIGHRGDMKKMSGIIGTNEMLWYAVLSLRLAALFCRSRQDLSFPKNMQLRTDTESCGFILRIDREWLERHPLIADALEYESVQWQKINMPFKVEAV
;
A
#
# COMPACT_ATOMS: atom_id res chain seq x y z
N MET A 1 5.79 16.38 -27.73
CA MET A 1 5.34 15.04 -27.31
C MET A 1 3.84 15.09 -27.18
N THR A 2 3.11 14.21 -27.87
CA THR A 2 1.65 14.10 -27.78
C THR A 2 1.29 13.55 -26.40
N THR A 3 0.51 14.30 -25.64
CA THR A 3 0.01 13.89 -24.33
C THR A 3 -0.95 12.70 -24.49
N THR A 4 -0.82 11.71 -23.61
CA THR A 4 -1.72 10.54 -23.64
C THR A 4 -3.15 10.97 -23.25
N PRO A 5 -4.21 10.48 -23.95
CA PRO A 5 -5.59 10.81 -23.61
C PRO A 5 -5.93 10.50 -22.15
N ALA A 6 -6.76 11.34 -21.52
CA ALA A 6 -7.03 11.28 -20.08
C ALA A 6 -7.69 9.97 -19.61
N ASN A 7 -8.42 9.29 -20.50
CA ASN A 7 -9.07 8.01 -20.24
C ASN A 7 -8.12 6.81 -20.38
N VAL A 8 -6.88 7.02 -20.80
CA VAL A 8 -5.87 5.95 -20.84
C VAL A 8 -5.11 5.93 -19.52
N LEU A 9 -5.12 4.78 -18.87
CA LEU A 9 -4.54 4.53 -17.56
C LEU A 9 -3.50 3.41 -17.66
N ALA A 10 -2.53 3.41 -16.74
CA ALA A 10 -1.52 2.38 -16.64
C ALA A 10 -1.40 1.86 -15.20
N SER A 11 -1.33 0.54 -15.05
CA SER A 11 -0.97 -0.12 -13.81
C SER A 11 0.39 -0.78 -13.95
N VAL A 12 1.27 -0.59 -12.97
CA VAL A 12 2.54 -1.29 -12.86
C VAL A 12 2.54 -2.11 -11.58
N ASP A 13 2.77 -3.41 -11.69
CA ASP A 13 2.84 -4.36 -10.58
C ASP A 13 4.26 -4.93 -10.49
N LEU A 14 4.96 -4.58 -9.41
CA LEU A 14 6.34 -5.00 -9.13
C LEU A 14 6.36 -6.16 -8.12
N GLY A 15 5.95 -7.33 -8.61
CA GLY A 15 5.88 -8.56 -7.82
C GLY A 15 7.20 -9.30 -7.63
N SER A 16 7.20 -10.27 -6.71
CA SER A 16 8.36 -11.09 -6.38
C SER A 16 8.91 -11.97 -7.52
N ASN A 17 8.06 -12.38 -8.47
CA ASN A 17 8.46 -13.27 -9.57
C ASN A 17 8.54 -12.54 -10.92
N SER A 18 7.62 -11.63 -11.18
CA SER A 18 7.52 -10.91 -12.45
C SER A 18 7.08 -9.48 -12.21
N PHE A 19 7.61 -8.56 -13.01
CA PHE A 19 7.07 -7.22 -13.13
C PHE A 19 6.11 -7.17 -14.31
N ARG A 20 5.04 -6.39 -14.16
CA ARG A 20 4.01 -6.24 -15.18
C ARG A 20 3.66 -4.77 -15.37
N LEU A 21 3.49 -4.38 -16.62
CA LEU A 21 2.90 -3.12 -17.02
C LEU A 21 1.68 -3.45 -17.86
N GLN A 22 0.54 -2.86 -17.53
CA GLN A 22 -0.66 -2.95 -18.35
C GLN A 22 -1.18 -1.54 -18.59
N ILE A 23 -1.64 -1.29 -19.80
CA ILE A 23 -2.20 -0.01 -20.23
C ILE A 23 -3.59 -0.28 -20.77
N CYS A 24 -4.56 0.43 -20.24
CA CYS A 24 -5.97 0.27 -20.59
C CYS A 24 -6.59 1.61 -20.96
N GLU A 25 -7.48 1.59 -21.95
CA GLU A 25 -8.44 2.65 -22.16
C GLU A 25 -9.65 2.39 -21.25
N ASN A 26 -10.04 3.38 -20.47
CA ASN A 26 -11.24 3.36 -19.64
C ASN A 26 -12.41 4.00 -20.38
N ASN A 27 -13.40 3.20 -20.74
CA ASN A 27 -14.64 3.64 -21.37
C ASN A 27 -15.79 3.52 -20.36
N ASN A 28 -15.94 4.52 -19.48
CA ASN A 28 -16.97 4.57 -18.44
C ASN A 28 -17.00 3.31 -17.54
N GLY A 29 -15.83 2.88 -17.06
CA GLY A 29 -15.67 1.69 -16.22
C GLY A 29 -15.38 0.41 -17.00
N GLN A 30 -15.58 0.41 -18.33
CA GLN A 30 -15.18 -0.71 -19.17
C GLN A 30 -13.71 -0.56 -19.60
N LEU A 31 -12.89 -1.51 -19.18
CA LEU A 31 -11.47 -1.52 -19.49
C LEU A 31 -11.20 -2.22 -20.82
N LYS A 32 -10.57 -1.51 -21.74
CA LYS A 32 -10.02 -2.08 -22.98
C LYS A 32 -8.50 -2.08 -22.89
N VAL A 33 -7.90 -3.26 -22.87
CA VAL A 33 -6.44 -3.40 -22.84
C VAL A 33 -5.86 -2.86 -24.16
N ILE A 34 -5.01 -1.85 -24.06
CA ILE A 34 -4.24 -1.30 -25.18
C ILE A 34 -2.93 -2.07 -25.33
N ASP A 35 -2.24 -2.30 -24.20
CA ASP A 35 -0.91 -2.86 -24.19
C ASP A 35 -0.63 -3.59 -22.87
N SER A 36 0.23 -4.60 -22.90
CA SER A 36 0.56 -5.40 -21.73
C SER A 36 1.95 -6.02 -21.86
N PHE A 37 2.83 -5.66 -20.92
CA PHE A 37 4.18 -6.20 -20.79
C PHE A 37 4.29 -7.02 -19.51
N LYS A 38 4.96 -8.17 -19.63
CA LYS A 38 5.32 -9.01 -18.49
C LYS A 38 6.78 -9.41 -18.66
N GLN A 39 7.59 -9.13 -17.66
CA GLN A 39 8.97 -9.57 -17.61
C GLN A 39 9.22 -10.35 -16.33
N MET A 40 9.82 -11.54 -16.46
CA MET A 40 10.27 -12.30 -15.31
C MET A 40 11.57 -11.71 -14.78
N VAL A 41 11.50 -11.14 -13.58
CA VAL A 41 12.65 -10.57 -12.87
C VAL A 41 13.12 -11.52 -11.78
N ARG A 42 12.23 -12.40 -11.27
CA ARG A 42 12.50 -13.30 -10.13
C ARG A 42 13.15 -12.56 -8.95
N PHE A 43 12.66 -11.36 -8.68
CA PHE A 43 13.26 -10.42 -7.74
C PHE A 43 13.43 -11.01 -6.33
N ALA A 44 12.51 -11.87 -5.87
CA ALA A 44 12.65 -12.58 -4.59
C ALA A 44 13.83 -13.57 -4.55
N ALA A 45 14.24 -14.16 -5.68
CA ALA A 45 15.41 -15.03 -5.73
C ALA A 45 16.73 -14.25 -5.60
N GLY A 46 16.69 -12.92 -5.74
CA GLY A 46 17.81 -12.02 -5.54
C GLY A 46 18.09 -11.65 -4.09
N LEU A 47 17.27 -12.11 -3.14
CA LEU A 47 17.46 -11.87 -1.72
C LEU A 47 18.46 -12.86 -1.13
N ASP A 48 19.46 -12.35 -0.42
CA ASP A 48 20.36 -13.16 0.40
C ASP A 48 19.70 -13.56 1.75
N GLU A 49 20.43 -14.34 2.56
CA GLU A 49 19.98 -14.75 3.90
C GLU A 49 19.74 -13.57 4.85
N GLN A 50 20.43 -12.45 4.63
CA GLN A 50 20.31 -11.22 5.41
C GLN A 50 19.17 -10.31 4.90
N LYS A 51 18.46 -10.72 3.83
CA LYS A 51 17.41 -10.00 3.11
C LYS A 51 17.90 -8.75 2.37
N ASN A 52 19.10 -8.77 1.83
CA ASN A 52 19.57 -7.76 0.89
C ASN A 52 19.41 -8.24 -0.54
N LEU A 53 19.05 -7.31 -1.44
CA LEU A 53 18.98 -7.55 -2.87
C LEU A 53 20.38 -7.52 -3.49
N SER A 54 20.74 -8.57 -4.23
CA SER A 54 21.98 -8.65 -4.99
C SER A 54 22.07 -7.57 -6.07
N ALA A 55 23.29 -7.13 -6.41
CA ALA A 55 23.51 -6.12 -7.45
C ALA A 55 22.96 -6.56 -8.81
N ALA A 56 23.16 -7.83 -9.18
CA ALA A 56 22.65 -8.39 -10.44
C ALA A 56 21.11 -8.35 -10.50
N SER A 57 20.43 -8.65 -9.39
CA SER A 57 18.96 -8.57 -9.34
C SER A 57 18.45 -7.14 -9.40
N GLN A 58 19.18 -6.17 -8.82
CA GLN A 58 18.86 -4.76 -8.94
C GLN A 58 19.01 -4.28 -10.39
N GLU A 59 20.11 -4.63 -11.07
CA GLU A 59 20.36 -4.27 -12.47
C GLU A 59 19.26 -4.82 -13.40
N GLN A 60 18.94 -6.11 -13.28
CA GLN A 60 17.85 -6.72 -14.06
C GLN A 60 16.49 -6.05 -13.82
N ALA A 61 16.22 -5.63 -12.58
CA ALA A 61 15.00 -4.90 -12.24
C ALA A 61 14.99 -3.49 -12.86
N LEU A 62 16.11 -2.77 -12.82
CA LEU A 62 16.26 -1.44 -13.44
C LEU A 62 16.09 -1.50 -14.96
N ASP A 63 16.67 -2.50 -15.62
CA ASP A 63 16.51 -2.71 -17.06
C ASP A 63 15.04 -2.97 -17.45
N CYS A 64 14.31 -3.72 -16.63
CA CYS A 64 12.88 -3.93 -16.82
C CYS A 64 12.10 -2.61 -16.65
N LEU A 65 12.39 -1.85 -15.59
CA LEU A 65 11.71 -0.59 -15.29
C LEU A 65 12.00 0.48 -16.35
N ALA A 66 13.22 0.53 -16.90
CA ALA A 66 13.58 1.43 -17.98
C ALA A 66 12.73 1.19 -19.25
N LYS A 67 12.48 -0.07 -19.59
CA LYS A 67 11.58 -0.44 -20.71
C LYS A 67 10.14 -0.03 -20.43
N PHE A 68 9.67 -0.19 -19.19
CA PHE A 68 8.34 0.28 -18.80
C PHE A 68 8.26 1.81 -18.85
N GLY A 69 9.28 2.51 -18.34
CA GLY A 69 9.38 3.97 -18.36
C GLY A 69 9.39 4.52 -19.77
N GLU A 70 10.10 3.88 -20.70
CA GLU A 70 10.05 4.21 -22.13
C GLU A 70 8.61 4.20 -22.67
N ARG A 71 7.83 3.18 -22.32
CA ARG A 71 6.44 3.02 -22.77
C ARG A 71 5.47 4.00 -22.09
N LEU A 72 5.77 4.39 -20.87
CA LEU A 72 4.97 5.32 -20.07
C LEU A 72 5.30 6.80 -20.35
N ARG A 73 6.27 7.10 -21.23
CA ARG A 73 6.55 8.47 -21.67
C ARG A 73 5.28 9.14 -22.22
N GLY A 74 4.94 10.31 -21.69
CA GLY A 74 3.76 11.09 -22.09
C GLY A 74 2.51 10.88 -21.24
N PHE A 75 2.52 9.92 -20.32
CA PHE A 75 1.48 9.79 -19.29
C PHE A 75 1.66 10.87 -18.22
N ARG A 76 0.54 11.36 -17.67
CA ARG A 76 0.55 12.22 -16.49
C ARG A 76 0.62 11.38 -15.20
N PRO A 77 1.13 11.92 -14.08
CA PRO A 77 1.23 11.19 -12.82
C PRO A 77 -0.08 10.55 -12.35
N GLU A 78 -1.22 11.20 -12.59
CA GLU A 78 -2.54 10.70 -12.16
C GLU A 78 -3.04 9.52 -13.00
N GLN A 79 -2.38 9.22 -14.13
CA GLN A 79 -2.75 8.15 -15.05
C GLN A 79 -1.96 6.87 -14.81
N VAL A 80 -0.92 6.91 -13.98
CA VAL A 80 -0.03 5.77 -13.75
C VAL A 80 -0.02 5.43 -12.26
N ARG A 81 -0.32 4.17 -11.96
CA ARG A 81 -0.14 3.66 -10.60
C ARG A 81 0.81 2.48 -10.59
N ALA A 82 1.95 2.67 -9.95
CA ALA A 82 2.95 1.63 -9.77
C ALA A 82 2.96 1.14 -8.32
N VAL A 83 2.68 -0.14 -8.12
CA VAL A 83 2.67 -0.80 -6.81
C VAL A 83 3.79 -1.83 -6.72
N ALA A 84 4.38 -1.94 -5.54
CA ALA A 84 5.42 -2.91 -5.24
C ALA A 84 5.06 -3.73 -4.00
N THR A 85 5.32 -5.04 -4.06
CA THR A 85 4.77 -5.99 -3.09
C THR A 85 5.87 -6.64 -2.24
N ASN A 86 5.73 -7.94 -1.94
CA ASN A 86 6.48 -8.62 -0.88
C ASN A 86 8.00 -8.42 -0.92
N THR A 87 8.63 -8.54 -2.10
CA THR A 87 10.10 -8.40 -2.16
C THR A 87 10.57 -7.01 -1.76
N PHE A 88 9.85 -5.96 -2.15
CA PHE A 88 10.17 -4.59 -1.75
C PHE A 88 9.91 -4.36 -0.25
N ARG A 89 8.91 -5.04 0.33
CA ARG A 89 8.64 -4.97 1.78
C ARG A 89 9.75 -5.59 2.62
N VAL A 90 10.34 -6.70 2.18
CA VAL A 90 11.28 -7.50 3.00
C VAL A 90 12.74 -7.13 2.80
N ALA A 91 13.09 -6.49 1.68
CA ALA A 91 14.46 -6.11 1.36
C ALA A 91 14.97 -5.00 2.29
N LYS A 92 16.07 -5.26 3.01
CA LYS A 92 16.66 -4.29 3.96
C LYS A 92 17.32 -3.09 3.28
N ASN A 93 17.88 -3.30 2.09
CA ASN A 93 18.52 -2.27 1.28
C ASN A 93 17.56 -1.63 0.26
N ILE A 94 16.24 -1.72 0.49
CA ILE A 94 15.26 -1.17 -0.46
C ILE A 94 15.30 0.35 -0.55
N ALA A 95 15.68 1.04 0.53
CA ALA A 95 15.79 2.50 0.57
C ALA A 95 16.84 3.03 -0.43
N ASP A 96 17.90 2.26 -0.70
CA ASP A 96 18.94 2.63 -1.67
C ASP A 96 18.54 2.31 -3.12
N PHE A 97 17.65 1.33 -3.30
CA PHE A 97 17.19 0.86 -4.61
C PHE A 97 15.99 1.67 -5.13
N LEU A 98 15.05 2.01 -4.26
CA LEU A 98 13.77 2.63 -4.63
C LEU A 98 13.95 3.92 -5.45
N PRO A 99 14.85 4.87 -5.09
CA PRO A 99 15.04 6.08 -5.91
C PRO A 99 15.54 5.78 -7.32
N LYS A 100 16.39 4.76 -7.49
CA LYS A 100 16.89 4.33 -8.81
C LYS A 100 15.77 3.68 -9.63
N ALA A 101 14.93 2.89 -8.97
CA ALA A 101 13.77 2.26 -9.58
C ALA A 101 12.71 3.29 -10.04
N GLU A 102 12.40 4.28 -9.21
CA GLU A 102 11.50 5.39 -9.56
C GLU A 102 12.06 6.22 -10.71
N ALA A 103 13.38 6.49 -10.72
CA ALA A 103 14.04 7.20 -11.81
C ALA A 103 14.00 6.41 -13.13
N ALA A 104 14.21 5.09 -13.09
CA ALA A 104 14.12 4.23 -14.28
C ALA A 104 12.69 4.13 -14.83
N LEU A 105 11.69 4.06 -13.95
CA LEU A 105 10.28 4.00 -14.34
C LEU A 105 9.73 5.36 -14.80
N GLY A 106 10.25 6.46 -14.24
CA GLY A 106 9.72 7.81 -14.45
C GLY A 106 8.48 8.13 -13.61
N PHE A 107 8.07 7.24 -12.71
CA PHE A 107 6.90 7.37 -11.85
C PHE A 107 7.20 6.89 -10.42
N PRO A 108 6.53 7.45 -9.40
CA PRO A 108 6.69 7.00 -8.02
C PRO A 108 6.21 5.54 -7.87
N ILE A 109 6.88 4.79 -7.00
CA ILE A 109 6.58 3.39 -6.72
C ILE A 109 5.98 3.27 -5.31
N GLU A 110 4.73 2.85 -5.22
CA GLU A 110 4.00 2.64 -3.96
C GLU A 110 4.29 1.24 -3.40
N ILE A 111 5.13 1.14 -2.37
CA ILE A 111 5.24 -0.12 -1.60
C ILE A 111 3.98 -0.28 -0.76
N ILE A 112 3.20 -1.33 -1.05
CA ILE A 112 1.91 -1.61 -0.38
C ILE A 112 2.05 -2.70 0.69
N ALA A 113 1.28 -2.59 1.77
CA ALA A 113 1.18 -3.63 2.80
C ALA A 113 0.54 -4.92 2.22
N GLY A 114 0.81 -6.06 2.84
CA GLY A 114 0.27 -7.35 2.36
C GLY A 114 -1.27 -7.39 2.39
N ARG A 115 -1.91 -6.79 3.40
CA ARG A 115 -3.37 -6.69 3.46
C ARG A 115 -3.95 -5.76 2.39
N GLU A 116 -3.24 -4.69 2.03
CA GLU A 116 -3.65 -3.83 0.91
C GLU A 116 -3.48 -4.52 -0.44
N GLU A 117 -2.42 -5.31 -0.61
CA GLU A 117 -2.25 -6.20 -1.77
C GLU A 117 -3.42 -7.20 -1.87
N ALA A 118 -3.79 -7.84 -0.76
CA ALA A 118 -4.93 -8.75 -0.68
C ALA A 118 -6.24 -8.04 -1.07
N ARG A 119 -6.50 -6.85 -0.51
CA ARG A 119 -7.68 -6.05 -0.83
C ARG A 119 -7.74 -5.70 -2.32
N LEU A 120 -6.64 -5.22 -2.91
CA LEU A 120 -6.58 -4.88 -4.33
C LEU A 120 -6.80 -6.12 -5.21
N ILE A 121 -6.19 -7.27 -4.88
CA ILE A 121 -6.47 -8.54 -5.58
C ILE A 121 -7.97 -8.86 -5.55
N TYR A 122 -8.59 -8.73 -4.38
CA TYR A 122 -10.03 -8.95 -4.23
C TYR A 122 -10.86 -7.95 -5.03
N THR A 123 -10.50 -6.66 -5.05
CA THR A 123 -11.11 -5.64 -5.91
C THR A 123 -11.06 -6.07 -7.38
N GLY A 124 -9.93 -6.58 -7.86
CA GLY A 124 -9.82 -7.09 -9.24
C GLY A 124 -10.73 -8.28 -9.50
N VAL A 125 -10.77 -9.22 -8.56
CA VAL A 125 -11.59 -10.45 -8.65
C VAL A 125 -13.07 -10.12 -8.64
N ILE A 126 -13.56 -9.32 -7.69
CA ILE A 126 -15.01 -9.09 -7.53
C ILE A 126 -15.62 -8.31 -8.70
N HIS A 127 -14.88 -7.40 -9.33
CA HIS A 127 -15.33 -6.67 -10.52
C HIS A 127 -15.40 -7.58 -11.76
N THR A 128 -14.58 -8.62 -11.81
CA THR A 128 -14.50 -9.54 -12.95
C THR A 128 -15.37 -10.78 -12.77
N LEU A 129 -15.58 -11.18 -11.52
CA LEU A 129 -16.37 -12.34 -11.11
C LEU A 129 -17.28 -11.94 -9.93
N PRO A 130 -18.41 -11.24 -10.21
CA PRO A 130 -19.37 -10.87 -9.18
C PRO A 130 -19.93 -12.10 -8.47
N PRO A 131 -20.02 -12.13 -7.13
CA PRO A 131 -20.29 -13.36 -6.40
C PRO A 131 -21.77 -13.76 -6.35
N GLY A 132 -22.66 -13.03 -7.04
CA GLY A 132 -24.07 -13.40 -7.18
C GLY A 132 -24.85 -13.46 -5.85
N GLY A 133 -24.39 -12.73 -4.83
CA GLY A 133 -24.95 -12.75 -3.47
C GLY A 133 -24.31 -13.77 -2.52
N GLY A 134 -23.41 -14.62 -3.01
CA GLY A 134 -22.58 -15.49 -2.16
C GLY A 134 -21.35 -14.78 -1.61
N LYS A 135 -20.70 -15.41 -0.62
CA LYS A 135 -19.41 -15.01 -0.05
C LYS A 135 -18.31 -15.85 -0.68
N MET A 136 -17.27 -15.20 -1.18
CA MET A 136 -16.16 -15.87 -1.87
C MET A 136 -14.88 -15.84 -1.03
N LEU A 137 -14.13 -16.94 -1.04
CA LEU A 137 -12.75 -16.98 -0.56
C LEU A 137 -11.81 -16.83 -1.76
N VAL A 138 -11.03 -15.76 -1.80
CA VAL A 138 -9.98 -15.54 -2.81
C VAL A 138 -8.63 -15.93 -2.22
N ILE A 139 -7.88 -16.74 -2.96
CA ILE A 139 -6.49 -17.12 -2.62
C ILE A 139 -5.57 -16.77 -3.80
N ASP A 140 -4.57 -15.93 -3.54
CA ASP A 140 -3.50 -15.60 -4.48
C ASP A 140 -2.17 -16.12 -3.95
N ILE A 141 -1.52 -17.02 -4.69
CA ILE A 141 -0.16 -17.49 -4.36
C ILE A 141 0.84 -16.79 -5.26
N GLY A 142 1.43 -15.72 -4.71
CA GLY A 142 2.50 -14.94 -5.30
C GLY A 142 3.88 -15.61 -5.23
N GLY A 143 4.92 -14.82 -5.52
CA GLY A 143 6.30 -15.30 -5.48
C GLY A 143 6.87 -15.45 -4.06
N GLY A 144 6.51 -14.52 -3.16
CA GLY A 144 7.00 -14.52 -1.78
C GLY A 144 5.93 -14.28 -0.71
N SER A 145 4.69 -13.98 -1.09
CA SER A 145 3.53 -13.92 -0.20
C SER A 145 2.32 -14.61 -0.82
N THR A 146 1.36 -14.98 0.03
CA THR A 146 0.07 -15.56 -0.33
C THR A 146 -1.01 -14.79 0.39
N GLU A 147 -1.96 -14.29 -0.38
CA GLU A 147 -3.07 -13.48 0.10
C GLU A 147 -4.33 -14.33 0.22
N PHE A 148 -5.09 -14.12 1.29
CA PHE A 148 -6.35 -14.77 1.57
C PHE A 148 -7.40 -13.70 1.87
N VAL A 149 -8.50 -13.69 1.11
CA VAL A 149 -9.55 -12.69 1.27
C VAL A 149 -10.91 -13.34 1.28
N ILE A 150 -11.77 -12.93 2.20
CA ILE A 150 -13.18 -13.31 2.24
C ILE A 150 -14.02 -12.06 2.04
N GLY A 151 -15.03 -12.13 1.19
CA GLY A 151 -16.01 -11.06 1.04
C GLY A 151 -17.17 -11.42 0.12
N SER A 152 -18.22 -10.61 0.19
CA SER A 152 -19.40 -10.70 -0.69
C SER A 152 -19.75 -9.38 -1.41
N THR A 153 -19.11 -8.28 -1.02
CA THR A 153 -19.32 -6.93 -1.56
C THR A 153 -17.98 -6.31 -1.94
N LEU A 154 -17.97 -5.12 -2.56
CA LEU A 154 -16.73 -4.43 -2.94
C LEU A 154 -15.74 -4.26 -1.78
N ASN A 155 -16.25 -4.15 -0.55
CA ASN A 155 -15.44 -4.14 0.66
C ASN A 155 -15.29 -5.57 1.18
N PRO A 156 -14.05 -6.10 1.30
CA PRO A 156 -13.83 -7.43 1.84
C PRO A 156 -14.09 -7.47 3.37
N ASP A 157 -14.56 -8.61 3.85
CA ASP A 157 -14.84 -8.86 5.27
C ASP A 157 -13.55 -9.18 6.05
N ILE A 158 -12.67 -9.98 5.43
CA ILE A 158 -11.38 -10.37 6.00
C ILE A 158 -10.31 -10.33 4.92
N THR A 159 -9.19 -9.69 5.22
CA THR A 159 -7.98 -9.70 4.38
C THR A 159 -6.78 -10.17 5.19
N GLU A 160 -6.05 -11.16 4.69
CA GLU A 160 -4.82 -11.66 5.28
C GLU A 160 -3.73 -11.84 4.21
N SER A 161 -2.47 -11.65 4.60
CA SER A 161 -1.31 -11.91 3.74
C SER A 161 -0.23 -12.61 4.57
N LEU A 162 0.22 -13.76 4.09
CA LEU A 162 1.19 -14.61 4.76
C LEU A 162 2.49 -14.69 3.92
N PRO A 163 3.67 -14.83 4.56
CA PRO A 163 4.96 -14.89 3.86
C PRO A 163 5.21 -16.29 3.23
N LEU A 164 4.30 -16.69 2.34
CA LEU A 164 4.29 -17.98 1.65
C LEU A 164 4.31 -17.71 0.15
N GLY A 165 5.28 -18.21 -0.60
CA GLY A 165 5.25 -17.96 -2.04
C GLY A 165 5.95 -19.03 -2.85
N CYS A 166 5.53 -19.18 -4.10
CA CYS A 166 6.00 -20.24 -4.98
C CYS A 166 7.53 -20.19 -5.22
N VAL A 167 8.12 -18.99 -5.31
CA VAL A 167 9.58 -18.82 -5.47
C VAL A 167 10.29 -19.20 -4.17
N THR A 168 9.87 -18.64 -3.04
CA THR A 168 10.50 -18.89 -1.74
C THR A 168 10.43 -20.36 -1.32
N TYR A 169 9.31 -21.04 -1.59
CA TYR A 169 9.14 -22.47 -1.27
C TYR A 169 9.90 -23.37 -2.23
N SER A 170 9.94 -23.05 -3.53
CA SER A 170 10.81 -23.76 -4.47
C SER A 170 12.28 -23.69 -4.07
N LEU A 171 12.77 -22.50 -3.72
CA LEU A 171 14.16 -22.33 -3.30
C LEU A 171 14.46 -23.02 -1.96
N ARG A 172 13.50 -23.05 -1.04
CA ARG A 172 13.71 -23.63 0.29
C ARG A 172 13.65 -25.17 0.30
N PHE A 173 12.76 -25.78 -0.49
CA PHE A 173 12.45 -27.20 -0.38
C PHE A 173 12.78 -28.04 -1.62
N PHE A 174 12.94 -27.43 -2.81
CA PHE A 174 12.96 -28.16 -4.08
C PHE A 174 14.22 -27.87 -4.91
N GLN A 175 15.40 -27.91 -4.29
CA GLN A 175 16.70 -27.65 -4.95
C GLN A 175 17.30 -28.87 -5.67
N ASN A 176 17.01 -30.07 -5.16
CA ASN A 176 17.59 -31.32 -5.63
C ASN A 176 16.52 -32.23 -6.24
N LYS A 177 16.81 -33.53 -6.37
CA LYS A 177 15.79 -34.53 -6.71
C LYS A 177 14.62 -34.40 -5.73
N ILE A 178 13.44 -34.10 -6.25
CA ILE A 178 12.23 -33.89 -5.46
C ILE A 178 11.75 -35.23 -4.92
N THR A 179 11.56 -35.32 -3.60
CA THR A 179 11.08 -36.51 -2.90
C THR A 179 9.75 -36.26 -2.19
N ALA A 180 9.08 -37.34 -1.76
CA ALA A 180 7.87 -37.25 -0.95
C ALA A 180 8.12 -36.50 0.38
N LYS A 181 9.31 -36.65 0.97
CA LYS A 181 9.71 -35.95 2.20
C LYS A 181 9.79 -34.44 1.98
N ASP A 182 10.28 -34.00 0.82
CA ASP A 182 10.39 -32.57 0.50
C ASP A 182 8.99 -31.95 0.35
N PHE A 183 8.08 -32.62 -0.35
CA PHE A 183 6.68 -32.20 -0.44
C PHE A 183 6.00 -32.14 0.92
N GLN A 184 6.14 -33.19 1.75
CA GLN A 184 5.56 -33.21 3.08
C GLN A 184 6.11 -32.08 3.96
N SER A 185 7.41 -31.80 3.87
CA SER A 185 8.07 -30.73 4.61
C SER A 185 7.58 -29.35 4.16
N ALA A 186 7.47 -29.13 2.85
CA ALA A 186 6.94 -27.90 2.27
C ALA A 186 5.47 -27.67 2.66
N ILE A 187 4.62 -28.70 2.54
CA ILE A 187 3.21 -28.63 2.92
C ILE A 187 3.09 -28.35 4.42
N SER A 188 3.81 -29.07 5.28
CA SER A 188 3.76 -28.87 6.74
C SER A 188 4.21 -27.46 7.14
N ALA A 189 5.26 -26.93 6.51
CA ALA A 189 5.71 -25.56 6.74
C ALA A 189 4.66 -24.52 6.33
N ALA A 190 4.02 -24.70 5.17
CA ALA A 190 2.95 -23.81 4.71
C ALA A 190 1.72 -23.89 5.63
N ARG A 191 1.35 -25.09 6.06
CA ARG A 191 0.23 -25.30 6.99
C ARG A 191 0.42 -24.57 8.31
N ASN A 192 1.61 -24.65 8.91
CA ASN A 192 1.91 -23.95 10.17
C ASN A 192 1.71 -22.43 10.07
N GLU A 193 2.02 -21.84 8.93
CA GLU A 193 1.78 -20.41 8.69
C GLU A 193 0.30 -20.10 8.45
N ILE A 194 -0.41 -20.93 7.67
CA ILE A 194 -1.84 -20.77 7.38
C ILE A 194 -2.71 -20.99 8.64
N GLN A 195 -2.28 -21.83 9.57
CA GLN A 195 -2.97 -22.08 10.83
C GLN A 195 -3.17 -20.82 11.68
N ARG A 196 -2.32 -19.80 11.50
CA ARG A 196 -2.44 -18.51 12.20
C ARG A 196 -3.75 -17.80 11.87
N ILE A 197 -4.30 -18.01 10.67
CA ILE A 197 -5.51 -17.34 10.18
C ILE A 197 -6.69 -18.31 9.99
N SER A 198 -6.44 -19.61 9.83
CA SER A 198 -7.46 -20.59 9.39
C SER A 198 -8.68 -20.69 10.30
N LYS A 199 -8.54 -20.50 11.61
CA LYS A 199 -9.68 -20.51 12.54
C LYS A 199 -10.61 -19.32 12.31
N ASN A 200 -10.05 -18.12 12.17
CA ASN A 200 -10.83 -16.91 11.96
C ASN A 200 -11.51 -16.93 10.59
N MET A 201 -10.78 -17.33 9.55
CA MET A 201 -11.33 -17.43 8.19
C MET A 201 -12.46 -18.46 8.10
N ARG A 202 -12.29 -19.66 8.67
CA ARG A 202 -13.36 -20.67 8.65
C ARG A 202 -14.60 -20.27 9.46
N ARG A 203 -14.43 -19.44 10.50
CA ARG A 203 -15.56 -18.89 11.25
C ARG A 203 -16.35 -17.88 10.42
N GLU A 204 -15.66 -17.09 9.60
CA GLU A 204 -16.30 -16.14 8.68
C GLU A 204 -17.09 -16.86 7.57
N GLY A 205 -16.56 -18.01 7.13
CA GLY A 205 -17.17 -18.87 6.13
C GLY A 205 -17.08 -18.30 4.71
N TRP A 206 -17.39 -19.15 3.74
CA TRP A 206 -17.51 -18.80 2.32
C TRP A 206 -18.35 -19.87 1.62
N ASP A 207 -18.96 -19.51 0.50
CA ASP A 207 -19.77 -20.41 -0.32
C ASP A 207 -18.94 -21.08 -1.42
N PHE A 208 -17.92 -20.39 -1.94
CA PHE A 208 -17.01 -20.93 -2.96
C PHE A 208 -15.63 -20.29 -2.87
N ALA A 209 -14.62 -21.02 -3.38
CA ALA A 209 -13.23 -20.58 -3.38
C ALA A 209 -12.75 -20.28 -4.80
N VAL A 210 -11.98 -19.20 -4.93
CA VAL A 210 -11.40 -18.71 -6.17
C VAL A 210 -9.90 -18.56 -6.00
N GLY A 211 -9.14 -19.24 -6.86
CA GLY A 211 -7.70 -19.07 -6.99
C GLY A 211 -7.38 -18.02 -8.05
N THR A 212 -6.32 -17.26 -7.84
CA THR A 212 -5.83 -16.32 -8.85
C THR A 212 -4.30 -16.40 -9.03
N SER A 213 -3.77 -15.56 -9.91
CA SER A 213 -2.37 -15.44 -10.27
C SER A 213 -1.77 -16.70 -10.91
N GLY A 214 -0.45 -16.68 -11.11
CA GLY A 214 0.24 -17.66 -11.93
C GLY A 214 0.23 -19.09 -11.37
N SER A 215 0.11 -19.26 -10.05
CA SER A 215 0.19 -20.59 -9.42
C SER A 215 -1.12 -21.36 -9.60
N ALA A 216 -2.26 -20.75 -9.26
CA ALA A 216 -3.57 -21.35 -9.50
C ALA A 216 -3.79 -21.64 -10.99
N LYS A 217 -3.44 -20.70 -11.87
CA LYS A 217 -3.50 -20.89 -13.32
C LYS A 217 -2.67 -22.08 -13.81
N SER A 218 -1.39 -22.16 -13.42
CA SER A 218 -0.55 -23.28 -13.83
C SER A 218 -1.06 -24.63 -13.32
N ILE A 219 -1.60 -24.68 -12.10
CA ILE A 219 -2.18 -25.91 -11.55
C ILE A 219 -3.43 -26.31 -12.34
N ARG A 220 -4.37 -25.38 -12.57
CA ARG A 220 -5.56 -25.63 -13.39
C ARG A 220 -5.19 -26.10 -14.79
N ASP A 221 -4.29 -25.40 -15.48
CA ASP A 221 -3.96 -25.69 -16.88
C ASP A 221 -3.33 -27.08 -17.04
N VAL A 222 -2.52 -27.51 -16.07
CA VAL A 222 -1.94 -28.86 -16.03
C VAL A 222 -3.01 -29.90 -15.66
N LEU A 223 -3.87 -29.62 -14.67
CA LEU A 223 -4.96 -30.53 -14.29
C LEU A 223 -5.94 -30.75 -15.44
N ALA A 224 -6.35 -29.69 -16.15
CA ALA A 224 -7.26 -29.79 -17.27
C ALA A 224 -6.70 -30.62 -18.44
N ALA A 225 -5.38 -30.62 -18.64
CA ALA A 225 -4.73 -31.44 -19.65
C ALA A 225 -4.67 -32.92 -19.25
N GLU A 226 -4.32 -33.19 -18.00
CA GLU A 226 -4.08 -34.55 -17.51
C GLU A 226 -5.38 -35.25 -17.06
N MET A 227 -6.37 -34.47 -16.63
CA MET A 227 -7.65 -34.91 -16.08
C MET A 227 -8.80 -34.05 -16.63
N PRO A 228 -9.21 -34.23 -17.91
CA PRO A 228 -10.19 -33.36 -18.57
C PRO A 228 -11.57 -33.30 -17.90
N GLN A 229 -11.89 -34.25 -17.02
CA GLN A 229 -13.13 -34.29 -16.25
C GLN A 229 -13.11 -33.32 -15.05
N GLU A 230 -11.95 -32.79 -14.66
CA GLU A 230 -11.77 -31.84 -13.55
C GLU A 230 -11.41 -30.45 -14.10
N ALA A 231 -12.42 -29.60 -14.30
CA ALA A 231 -12.22 -28.22 -14.72
C ALA A 231 -11.68 -27.31 -13.59
N ASP A 232 -11.98 -27.70 -12.34
CA ASP A 232 -11.61 -26.97 -11.12
C ASP A 232 -10.37 -27.61 -10.46
N ILE A 233 -9.68 -26.83 -9.63
CA ILE A 233 -8.61 -27.37 -8.80
C ILE A 233 -9.22 -28.19 -7.67
N THR A 234 -8.80 -29.46 -7.57
CA THR A 234 -9.17 -30.35 -6.45
C THR A 234 -7.93 -30.82 -5.71
N TYR A 235 -8.09 -31.18 -4.43
CA TYR A 235 -6.98 -31.74 -3.65
C TYR A 235 -6.49 -33.08 -4.22
N LYS A 236 -7.41 -33.91 -4.73
CA LYS A 236 -7.10 -35.19 -5.36
C LYS A 236 -6.23 -35.00 -6.61
N GLY A 237 -6.62 -34.09 -7.50
CA GLY A 237 -5.84 -33.74 -8.69
C GLY A 237 -4.45 -33.25 -8.32
N MET A 238 -4.34 -32.32 -7.36
CA MET A 238 -3.04 -31.80 -6.91
C MET A 238 -2.13 -32.88 -6.33
N ARG A 239 -2.69 -33.85 -5.58
CA ARG A 239 -1.92 -34.99 -5.06
C ARG A 239 -1.34 -35.84 -6.19
N ALA A 240 -2.12 -36.13 -7.23
CA ALA A 240 -1.64 -36.90 -8.39
C ALA A 240 -0.50 -36.17 -9.12
N LEU A 241 -0.59 -34.84 -9.25
CA LEU A 241 0.51 -34.05 -9.81
C LEU A 241 1.77 -34.11 -8.95
N ALA A 242 1.63 -34.06 -7.62
CA ALA A 242 2.76 -34.18 -6.70
C ALA A 242 3.43 -35.56 -6.79
N GLU A 243 2.64 -36.63 -6.83
CA GLU A 243 3.14 -38.02 -6.98
C GLU A 243 3.95 -38.18 -8.27
N ARG A 244 3.46 -37.67 -9.40
CA ARG A 244 4.20 -37.70 -10.68
C ARG A 244 5.51 -36.92 -10.62
N ILE A 245 5.55 -35.77 -9.94
CA ILE A 245 6.80 -35.02 -9.74
C ILE A 245 7.79 -35.83 -8.91
N ILE A 246 7.32 -36.52 -7.87
CA ILE A 246 8.15 -37.36 -6.99
C ILE A 246 8.74 -38.54 -7.77
N GLU A 247 7.92 -39.23 -8.58
CA GLU A 247 8.36 -40.35 -9.42
C GLU A 247 9.41 -39.92 -10.44
N ALA A 248 9.19 -38.79 -11.12
CA ALA A 248 10.14 -38.24 -12.08
C ALA A 248 11.39 -37.64 -11.40
N GLY A 249 11.28 -37.26 -10.12
CA GLY A 249 12.31 -36.61 -9.33
C GLY A 249 12.54 -35.12 -9.66
N SER A 250 11.83 -34.55 -10.62
CA SER A 250 11.78 -33.09 -10.85
C SER A 250 10.60 -32.70 -11.74
N VAL A 251 10.14 -31.45 -11.62
CA VAL A 251 9.07 -30.90 -12.48
C VAL A 251 9.47 -30.95 -13.96
N LYS A 252 10.73 -30.65 -14.28
CA LYS A 252 11.25 -30.70 -15.67
C LYS A 252 11.19 -32.11 -16.26
N LYS A 253 11.44 -33.14 -15.45
CA LYS A 253 11.38 -34.55 -15.89
C LYS A 253 9.95 -35.07 -15.97
N ALA A 254 9.03 -34.54 -15.16
CA ALA A 254 7.62 -34.92 -15.18
C ALA A 254 6.91 -34.56 -16.50
N LYS A 255 7.45 -33.59 -17.27
CA LYS A 255 6.96 -33.17 -18.60
C LYS A 255 5.44 -32.95 -18.63
N PHE A 256 4.96 -32.03 -17.80
CA PHE A 256 3.55 -31.65 -17.82
C PHE A 256 3.17 -30.92 -19.10
N GLU A 257 2.04 -31.30 -19.68
CA GLU A 257 1.42 -30.55 -20.78
C GLU A 257 0.89 -29.21 -20.26
N ASN A 258 0.88 -28.18 -21.12
CA ASN A 258 0.43 -26.82 -20.81
C ASN A 258 1.17 -26.08 -19.67
N LEU A 259 2.22 -26.67 -19.08
CA LEU A 259 3.09 -25.97 -18.14
C LEU A 259 4.08 -25.08 -18.91
N LYS A 260 3.91 -23.77 -18.81
CA LYS A 260 4.84 -22.80 -19.45
C LYS A 260 6.27 -23.00 -18.93
N PRO A 261 7.31 -22.93 -19.80
CA PRO A 261 8.70 -23.15 -19.41
C PRO A 261 9.15 -22.27 -18.23
N GLU A 262 8.68 -21.03 -18.22
CA GLU A 262 8.93 -20.03 -17.18
C GLU A 262 8.43 -20.44 -15.77
N ARG A 263 7.46 -21.34 -15.67
CA ARG A 263 6.85 -21.76 -14.41
C ARG A 263 7.46 -23.04 -13.83
N ILE A 264 8.28 -23.77 -14.60
CA ILE A 264 8.82 -25.08 -14.20
C ILE A 264 9.55 -25.02 -12.85
N GLU A 265 10.39 -23.99 -12.64
CA GLU A 265 11.19 -23.86 -11.43
C GLU A 265 10.36 -23.53 -10.17
N VAL A 266 9.22 -22.87 -10.33
CA VAL A 266 8.38 -22.38 -9.23
C VAL A 266 7.13 -23.25 -9.00
N PHE A 267 6.87 -24.22 -9.87
CA PHE A 267 5.64 -25.00 -9.86
C PHE A 267 5.50 -25.88 -8.61
N ALA A 268 6.56 -26.61 -8.21
CA ALA A 268 6.51 -27.48 -7.04
C ALA A 268 6.25 -26.68 -5.74
N GLY A 269 6.89 -25.53 -5.58
CA GLY A 269 6.63 -24.62 -4.47
C GLY A 269 5.19 -24.11 -4.45
N GLY A 270 4.66 -23.67 -5.59
CA GLY A 270 3.27 -23.23 -5.71
C GLY A 270 2.25 -24.33 -5.42
N LEU A 271 2.51 -25.56 -5.91
CA LEU A 271 1.67 -26.74 -5.67
C LEU A 271 1.62 -27.10 -4.18
N ALA A 272 2.77 -27.12 -3.50
CA ALA A 272 2.83 -27.42 -2.07
C ALA A 272 2.06 -26.40 -1.22
N VAL A 273 2.17 -25.10 -1.53
CA VAL A 273 1.44 -24.04 -0.84
C VAL A 273 -0.08 -24.16 -1.09
N MET A 274 -0.49 -24.47 -2.32
CA MET A 274 -1.91 -24.65 -2.65
C MET A 274 -2.51 -25.87 -1.93
N MET A 275 -1.78 -26.99 -1.88
CA MET A 275 -2.20 -28.18 -1.13
C MET A 275 -2.38 -27.87 0.36
N ALA A 276 -1.45 -27.12 0.95
CA ALA A 276 -1.57 -26.68 2.35
C ALA A 276 -2.80 -25.78 2.58
N ALA A 277 -3.09 -24.86 1.65
CA ALA A 277 -4.28 -24.02 1.72
C ALA A 277 -5.58 -24.83 1.65
N PHE A 278 -5.67 -25.83 0.75
CA PHE A 278 -6.80 -26.73 0.67
C PHE A 278 -7.02 -27.51 1.98
N GLU A 279 -5.96 -28.03 2.59
CA GLU A 279 -6.05 -28.77 3.85
C GLU A 279 -6.50 -27.89 5.03
N GLU A 280 -5.90 -26.71 5.20
CA GLU A 280 -6.20 -25.84 6.34
C GLU A 280 -7.57 -25.14 6.24
N MET A 281 -7.96 -24.77 5.01
CA MET A 281 -9.27 -24.17 4.75
C MET A 281 -10.37 -25.22 4.54
N LYS A 282 -10.03 -26.50 4.40
CA LYS A 282 -10.96 -27.61 4.10
C LYS A 282 -11.73 -27.37 2.79
N LEU A 283 -11.00 -27.08 1.72
CA LEU A 283 -11.58 -26.84 0.40
C LEU A 283 -11.78 -28.16 -0.36
N ASP A 284 -12.96 -28.33 -0.94
CA ASP A 284 -13.24 -29.44 -1.85
C ASP A 284 -12.81 -29.11 -3.29
N ARG A 285 -13.13 -27.90 -3.73
CA ARG A 285 -12.87 -27.38 -5.08
C ARG A 285 -12.54 -25.89 -5.06
N MET A 286 -11.79 -25.45 -6.06
CA MET A 286 -11.47 -24.04 -6.30
C MET A 286 -11.52 -23.73 -7.79
N THR A 287 -12.26 -22.69 -8.15
CA THR A 287 -12.28 -22.14 -9.51
C THR A 287 -11.10 -21.19 -9.71
N VAL A 288 -10.72 -20.87 -10.95
CA VAL A 288 -9.60 -19.94 -11.21
C VAL A 288 -10.06 -18.77 -12.05
N THR A 289 -9.68 -17.56 -11.64
CA THR A 289 -9.86 -16.33 -12.42
C THR A 289 -8.54 -15.81 -12.97
N GLU A 290 -8.62 -15.04 -14.06
CA GLU A 290 -7.47 -14.33 -14.63
C GLU A 290 -7.25 -12.95 -13.96
N ALA A 291 -8.26 -12.44 -13.26
CA ALA A 291 -8.21 -11.16 -12.56
C ALA A 291 -7.35 -11.26 -11.29
N ALA A 292 -6.44 -10.31 -11.08
CA ALA A 292 -5.50 -10.30 -9.96
C ALA A 292 -5.22 -8.87 -9.48
N LEU A 293 -4.07 -8.67 -8.83
CA LEU A 293 -3.62 -7.37 -8.30
C LEU A 293 -3.72 -6.22 -9.31
N ARG A 294 -3.25 -6.44 -10.55
CA ARG A 294 -3.25 -5.41 -11.60
C ARG A 294 -4.64 -4.87 -11.91
N ASP A 295 -5.63 -5.74 -11.97
CA ASP A 295 -7.02 -5.38 -12.26
C ASP A 295 -7.57 -4.56 -11.08
N GLY A 296 -7.24 -4.98 -9.86
CA GLY A 296 -7.51 -4.22 -8.64
C GLY A 296 -6.92 -2.82 -8.62
N VAL A 297 -5.65 -2.69 -9.00
CA VAL A 297 -4.96 -1.40 -9.09
C VAL A 297 -5.64 -0.49 -10.11
N PHE A 298 -6.12 -1.03 -11.23
CA PHE A 298 -6.90 -0.27 -12.21
C PHE A 298 -8.23 0.21 -11.65
N TYR A 299 -9.05 -0.67 -11.09
CA TYR A 299 -10.35 -0.28 -10.54
C TYR A 299 -10.19 0.69 -9.38
N ASP A 300 -9.15 0.54 -8.56
CA ASP A 300 -8.84 1.51 -7.51
C ASP A 300 -8.40 2.87 -8.07
N LEU A 301 -7.62 2.89 -9.17
CA LEU A 301 -7.24 4.13 -9.84
C LEU A 301 -8.45 4.87 -10.43
N ILE A 302 -9.44 4.13 -10.95
CA ILE A 302 -10.71 4.68 -11.45
C ILE A 302 -11.57 5.21 -10.29
N GLY A 303 -11.70 4.44 -9.21
CA GLY A 303 -12.47 4.80 -8.01
C GLY A 303 -11.94 6.07 -7.33
N ARG A 304 -10.61 6.28 -7.32
CA ARG A 304 -9.99 7.54 -6.85
C ARG A 304 -10.45 8.77 -7.63
N GLY A 305 -10.86 8.62 -8.89
CA GLY A 305 -11.41 9.70 -9.72
C GLY A 305 -12.92 9.92 -9.55
N LEU A 306 -13.66 8.97 -8.95
CA LEU A 306 -15.12 8.93 -8.90
C LEU A 306 -15.65 8.95 -7.45
N ASN A 307 -15.27 9.91 -6.61
CA ASN A 307 -15.81 10.12 -5.24
C ASN A 307 -15.88 8.88 -4.29
N GLU A 308 -15.29 7.76 -4.67
CA GLU A 308 -15.24 6.49 -3.94
C GLU A 308 -13.81 6.23 -3.41
N ASP A 309 -13.20 7.24 -2.77
CA ASP A 309 -11.84 7.12 -2.24
C ASP A 309 -11.82 6.30 -0.93
N MET A 310 -11.31 5.07 -1.00
CA MET A 310 -11.14 4.16 0.15
C MET A 310 -10.40 4.81 1.31
N ARG A 311 -9.46 5.74 1.06
CA ARG A 311 -8.73 6.44 2.12
C ARG A 311 -9.66 7.28 2.98
N GLY A 312 -10.71 7.85 2.41
CA GLY A 312 -11.74 8.58 3.14
C GLY A 312 -12.53 7.65 4.08
N GLN A 313 -12.88 6.45 3.60
CA GLN A 313 -13.56 5.42 4.41
C GLN A 313 -12.66 4.96 5.57
N THR A 314 -11.38 4.64 5.28
CA THR A 314 -10.39 4.28 6.29
C THR A 314 -10.24 5.36 7.37
N VAL A 315 -10.20 6.64 7.00
CA VAL A 315 -10.15 7.75 7.97
C VAL A 315 -11.40 7.74 8.86
N ALA A 316 -12.58 7.62 8.27
CA ALA A 316 -13.84 7.58 9.03
C ALA A 316 -13.93 6.37 9.97
N GLU A 317 -13.48 5.20 9.53
CA GLU A 317 -13.42 4.00 10.37
C GLU A 317 -12.46 4.15 11.55
N PHE A 318 -11.30 4.78 11.35
CA PHE A 318 -10.38 5.08 12.44
C PHE A 318 -10.98 6.10 13.40
N GLN A 319 -11.65 7.14 12.89
CA GLN A 319 -12.33 8.11 13.74
C GLN A 319 -13.42 7.45 14.59
N HIS A 320 -14.18 6.50 14.03
CA HIS A 320 -15.16 5.72 14.76
C HIS A 320 -14.50 4.78 15.79
N ARG A 321 -13.50 3.99 15.36
CA ARG A 321 -12.80 3.00 16.20
C ARG A 321 -12.12 3.60 17.41
N TYR A 322 -11.53 4.80 17.25
CA TYR A 322 -10.78 5.52 18.29
C TYR A 322 -11.55 6.71 18.86
N HIS A 323 -12.89 6.70 18.74
CA HIS A 323 -13.80 7.66 19.37
C HIS A 323 -13.41 9.14 19.16
N VAL A 324 -12.89 9.47 17.98
CA VAL A 324 -12.42 10.81 17.65
C VAL A 324 -13.60 11.78 17.61
N SER A 325 -13.41 12.96 18.22
CA SER A 325 -14.37 14.05 18.11
C SER A 325 -14.35 14.63 16.69
N LEU A 326 -15.38 14.31 15.89
CA LEU A 326 -15.49 14.76 14.50
C LEU A 326 -15.51 16.30 14.38
N ASN A 327 -16.14 17.00 15.33
CA ASN A 327 -16.14 18.46 15.36
C ASN A 327 -14.75 19.03 15.60
N GLN A 328 -13.97 18.42 16.50
CA GLN A 328 -12.59 18.85 16.75
C GLN A 328 -11.70 18.60 15.53
N ALA A 329 -11.76 17.38 14.99
CA ALA A 329 -11.06 16.98 13.78
C ALA A 329 -11.32 17.95 12.61
N LYS A 330 -12.59 18.29 12.38
CA LYS A 330 -13.02 19.23 11.33
C LYS A 330 -12.40 20.62 11.52
N ARG A 331 -12.49 21.19 12.72
CA ARG A 331 -11.94 22.53 13.00
C ARG A 331 -10.44 22.59 12.84
N THR A 332 -9.74 21.57 13.33
CA THR A 332 -8.29 21.46 13.14
C THR A 332 -7.93 21.33 11.67
N ALA A 333 -8.69 20.57 10.88
CA ALA A 333 -8.46 20.42 9.45
C ALA A 333 -8.66 21.74 8.69
N GLU A 334 -9.78 22.42 8.89
CA GLU A 334 -10.10 23.70 8.24
C GLU A 334 -9.07 24.80 8.60
N THR A 335 -8.68 24.86 9.87
CA THR A 335 -7.65 25.80 10.34
C THR A 335 -6.28 25.47 9.73
N ALA A 336 -5.90 24.19 9.69
CA ALA A 336 -4.62 23.77 9.11
C ALA A 336 -4.56 24.06 7.61
N GLN A 337 -5.65 23.82 6.88
CA GLN A 337 -5.73 24.15 5.45
C GLN A 337 -5.58 25.66 5.21
N THR A 338 -6.19 26.50 6.05
CA THR A 338 -6.04 27.97 5.96
C THR A 338 -4.58 28.40 6.13
N PHE A 339 -3.84 27.82 7.09
CA PHE A 339 -2.42 28.12 7.27
C PHE A 339 -1.55 27.61 6.11
N MET A 340 -1.87 26.42 5.59
CA MET A 340 -1.16 25.85 4.45
C MET A 340 -1.33 26.71 3.20
N ASP A 341 -2.56 27.18 2.95
CA ASP A 341 -2.86 28.06 1.82
C ASP A 341 -2.06 29.35 1.91
N SER A 342 -1.99 29.96 3.09
CA SER A 342 -1.23 31.20 3.30
C SER A 342 0.27 31.01 3.00
N LEU A 343 0.87 29.88 3.41
CA LEU A 343 2.27 29.57 3.13
C LEU A 343 2.53 29.28 1.65
N CYS A 344 1.67 28.50 1.01
CA CYS A 344 1.84 28.08 -0.39
C CYS A 344 1.59 29.23 -1.38
N HIS A 345 0.65 30.13 -1.10
CA HIS A 345 0.44 31.34 -1.90
C HIS A 345 1.67 32.23 -1.91
N ALA A 346 2.37 32.37 -0.77
CA ALA A 346 3.59 33.17 -0.69
C ALA A 346 4.75 32.63 -1.54
N LYS A 347 4.69 31.35 -1.95
CA LYS A 347 5.76 30.65 -2.68
C LYS A 347 5.39 30.26 -4.12
N ASN A 348 4.22 30.63 -4.62
CA ASN A 348 3.73 30.25 -5.96
C ASN A 348 3.75 28.72 -6.21
N VAL A 349 3.40 27.92 -5.20
CA VAL A 349 3.27 26.46 -5.33
C VAL A 349 2.19 26.12 -6.35
N THR A 350 2.38 25.05 -7.13
CA THR A 350 1.38 24.64 -8.13
C THR A 350 0.06 24.22 -7.47
N VAL A 351 -1.07 24.47 -8.15
CA VAL A 351 -2.40 24.11 -7.64
C VAL A 351 -2.52 22.60 -7.35
N GLN A 352 -1.89 21.77 -8.19
CA GLN A 352 -1.89 20.32 -8.02
C GLN A 352 -1.12 19.88 -6.76
N GLU A 353 0.04 20.46 -6.52
CA GLU A 353 0.86 20.15 -5.35
C GLU A 353 0.19 20.63 -4.06
N LEU A 354 -0.40 21.84 -4.06
CA LEU A 354 -1.18 22.33 -2.93
C LEU A 354 -2.35 21.41 -2.61
N ALA A 355 -3.13 21.01 -3.62
CA ALA A 355 -4.27 20.11 -3.44
C ALA A 355 -3.85 18.75 -2.85
N LEU A 356 -2.72 18.20 -3.27
CA LEU A 356 -2.18 16.96 -2.71
C LEU A 356 -1.85 17.11 -1.22
N TRP A 357 -1.14 18.18 -0.84
CA TRP A 357 -0.76 18.41 0.55
C TRP A 357 -1.95 18.77 1.45
N GLN A 358 -2.95 19.49 0.94
CA GLN A 358 -4.20 19.73 1.65
C GLN A 358 -4.94 18.42 1.99
N GLN A 359 -4.89 17.42 1.10
CA GLN A 359 -5.45 16.09 1.39
C GLN A 359 -4.70 15.39 2.51
N TYR A 360 -3.36 15.37 2.49
CA TYR A 360 -2.58 14.79 3.58
C TYR A 360 -2.82 15.52 4.90
N LEU A 361 -2.83 16.84 4.88
CA LEU A 361 -3.04 17.68 6.04
C LEU A 361 -4.44 17.49 6.63
N GLY A 362 -5.48 17.46 5.79
CA GLY A 362 -6.85 17.20 6.21
C GLY A 362 -7.01 15.82 6.85
N ARG A 363 -6.41 14.77 6.27
CA ARG A 363 -6.41 13.41 6.84
C ARG A 363 -5.62 13.33 8.15
N ALA A 364 -4.46 13.98 8.22
CA ALA A 364 -3.65 14.03 9.44
C ALA A 364 -4.39 14.75 10.57
N ALA A 365 -5.04 15.89 10.28
CA ALA A 365 -5.89 16.59 11.23
C ALA A 365 -7.10 15.75 11.66
N ALA A 366 -7.71 14.99 10.73
CA ALA A 366 -8.81 14.09 11.05
C ALA A 366 -8.42 12.97 12.04
N LEU A 367 -7.15 12.56 12.02
CA LEU A 367 -6.60 11.43 12.78
C LEU A 367 -5.65 11.83 13.91
N HIS A 368 -5.39 13.13 14.14
CA HIS A 368 -4.34 13.58 15.07
C HIS A 368 -4.59 13.20 16.54
N GLU A 369 -5.84 12.91 16.89
CA GLU A 369 -6.30 12.58 18.25
C GLU A 369 -6.61 11.09 18.48
N ILE A 370 -6.40 10.20 17.51
CA ILE A 370 -6.72 8.76 17.68
C ILE A 370 -5.96 8.09 18.84
N GLY A 371 -4.80 8.64 19.22
CA GLY A 371 -4.01 8.16 20.36
C GLY A 371 -4.54 8.56 21.73
N LEU A 372 -5.60 9.38 21.81
CA LEU A 372 -6.23 9.74 23.09
C LEU A 372 -6.83 8.52 23.79
N ASP A 373 -7.33 7.54 23.03
CA ASP A 373 -7.84 6.26 23.55
C ASP A 373 -6.75 5.39 24.20
N ILE A 374 -5.47 5.66 23.90
CA ILE A 374 -4.34 4.99 24.56
C ILE A 374 -3.96 5.77 25.83
N ALA A 375 -3.62 7.05 25.68
CA ALA A 375 -3.29 7.93 26.81
C ALA A 375 -3.34 9.41 26.42
N HIS A 376 -3.85 10.25 27.31
CA HIS A 376 -3.82 11.71 27.15
C HIS A 376 -2.39 12.27 27.10
N THR A 377 -1.50 11.76 27.95
CA THR A 377 -0.10 12.21 28.00
C THR A 377 0.64 11.71 26.79
N GLY A 378 1.11 12.62 25.94
CA GLY A 378 1.88 12.24 24.77
C GLY A 378 1.08 11.59 23.64
N TYR A 379 -0.25 11.81 23.57
CA TYR A 379 -1.14 11.16 22.57
C TYR A 379 -0.68 11.28 21.12
N HIS A 380 0.04 12.35 20.73
CA HIS A 380 0.64 12.47 19.39
C HIS A 380 1.58 11.33 19.04
N LYS A 381 2.35 10.81 20.00
CA LYS A 381 3.21 9.65 19.82
C LYS A 381 2.40 8.38 19.63
N HIS A 382 1.32 8.22 20.40
CA HIS A 382 0.40 7.09 20.28
C HIS A 382 -0.37 7.13 18.95
N SER A 383 -0.80 8.31 18.53
CA SER A 383 -1.47 8.53 17.26
C SER A 383 -0.54 8.20 16.10
N ALA A 384 0.69 8.72 16.12
CA ALA A 384 1.69 8.38 15.12
C ALA A 384 2.05 6.89 15.11
N TYR A 385 2.18 6.26 16.29
CA TYR A 385 2.43 4.82 16.41
C TYR A 385 1.30 4.00 15.79
N ILE A 386 0.04 4.33 16.09
CA ILE A 386 -1.12 3.69 15.45
C ILE A 386 -1.04 3.88 13.94
N LEU A 387 -0.85 5.12 13.47
CA LEU A 387 -0.81 5.42 12.04
C LEU A 387 0.33 4.70 11.33
N GLU A 388 1.48 4.50 11.95
CA GLU A 388 2.64 3.82 11.33
C GLU A 388 2.47 2.30 11.25
N ASN A 389 1.74 1.72 12.21
CA ASN A 389 1.69 0.26 12.39
C ASN A 389 0.34 -0.37 12.02
N ALA A 390 -0.72 0.42 11.92
CA ALA A 390 -2.05 -0.10 11.59
C ALA A 390 -2.17 -0.48 10.11
N ASP A 391 -3.14 -1.34 9.80
CA ASP A 391 -3.56 -1.56 8.42
C ASP A 391 -4.51 -0.44 8.02
N MET A 392 -4.12 0.31 6.99
CA MET A 392 -4.86 1.47 6.48
C MET A 392 -5.22 1.22 5.00
N PRO A 393 -6.37 0.57 4.72
CA PRO A 393 -6.80 0.31 3.35
C PRO A 393 -6.79 1.56 2.47
N GLY A 394 -6.30 1.42 1.25
CA GLY A 394 -6.14 2.51 0.28
C GLY A 394 -4.89 3.39 0.46
N PHE A 395 -4.15 3.26 1.56
CA PHE A 395 -2.90 3.99 1.79
C PHE A 395 -1.67 3.14 1.42
N SER A 396 -0.73 3.74 0.70
CA SER A 396 0.63 3.21 0.55
C SER A 396 1.46 3.41 1.82
N ARG A 397 2.57 2.68 1.96
CA ARG A 397 3.50 2.88 3.09
C ARG A 397 4.05 4.31 3.15
N LYS A 398 4.33 4.92 2.00
CA LYS A 398 4.82 6.31 1.93
C LYS A 398 3.78 7.30 2.44
N GLU A 399 2.53 7.18 1.99
CA GLU A 399 1.44 8.03 2.47
C GLU A 399 1.19 7.86 3.97
N GLN A 400 1.19 6.61 4.44
CA GLN A 400 1.04 6.27 5.85
C GLN A 400 2.16 6.90 6.70
N THR A 401 3.41 6.81 6.24
CA THR A 401 4.55 7.49 6.87
C THR A 401 4.35 9.00 6.91
N ILE A 402 3.92 9.63 5.81
CA ILE A 402 3.66 11.08 5.79
C ILE A 402 2.60 11.46 6.83
N LEU A 403 1.49 10.71 6.92
CA LEU A 403 0.47 10.97 7.94
C LEU A 403 1.04 10.83 9.36
N ALA A 404 1.79 9.75 9.63
CA ALA A 404 2.43 9.55 10.93
C ALA A 404 3.43 10.66 11.26
N GLN A 405 4.19 11.16 10.28
CA GLN A 405 5.12 12.29 10.43
C GLN A 405 4.42 13.62 10.73
N LEU A 406 3.31 13.90 10.05
CA LEU A 406 2.46 15.06 10.34
C LEU A 406 1.89 14.98 11.77
N VAL A 407 1.33 13.82 12.12
CA VAL A 407 0.72 13.60 13.43
C VAL A 407 1.74 13.55 14.56
N ILE A 408 2.94 13.00 14.39
CA ILE A 408 3.96 13.10 15.45
C ILE A 408 4.48 14.52 15.58
N GLY A 409 4.53 15.25 14.46
CA GLY A 409 5.00 16.63 14.38
C GLY A 409 4.02 17.66 14.93
N HIS A 410 2.72 17.37 15.07
CA HIS A 410 1.73 18.38 15.48
C HIS A 410 1.89 18.91 16.91
N ARG A 411 2.71 18.26 17.75
CA ARG A 411 3.08 18.76 19.09
C ARG A 411 4.36 18.09 19.57
N GLY A 412 4.99 18.66 20.60
CA GLY A 412 6.23 18.13 21.17
C GLY A 412 7.49 18.83 20.63
N ASP A 413 8.66 18.21 20.87
CA ASP A 413 9.97 18.80 20.65
C ASP A 413 10.44 18.72 19.19
N MET A 414 10.69 19.88 18.59
CA MET A 414 11.05 20.01 17.17
C MET A 414 12.44 19.46 16.84
N LYS A 415 13.36 19.33 17.82
CA LYS A 415 14.66 18.69 17.59
C LYS A 415 14.55 17.25 17.09
N LYS A 416 13.47 16.55 17.45
CA LYS A 416 13.22 15.17 16.98
C LYS A 416 12.68 15.14 15.55
N MET A 417 12.09 16.23 15.08
CA MET A 417 11.47 16.32 13.77
C MET A 417 12.48 16.59 12.65
N SER A 418 13.61 17.25 12.95
CA SER A 418 14.63 17.55 11.93
C SER A 418 15.20 16.30 11.26
N GLY A 419 15.46 15.23 12.03
CA GLY A 419 15.90 13.94 11.50
C GLY A 419 14.82 13.13 10.77
N ILE A 420 13.54 13.48 10.96
CA ILE A 420 12.39 12.78 10.38
C ILE A 420 11.95 13.43 9.05
N ILE A 421 11.87 14.76 9.02
CA ILE A 421 11.36 15.53 7.88
C ILE A 421 12.46 15.81 6.85
N GLY A 422 13.71 15.96 7.28
CA GLY A 422 14.84 16.26 6.41
C GLY A 422 14.66 17.58 5.66
N THR A 423 14.86 17.54 4.34
CA THR A 423 14.85 18.73 3.46
C THR A 423 13.51 18.97 2.76
N ASN A 424 12.44 18.24 3.10
CA ASN A 424 11.14 18.39 2.45
C ASN A 424 10.42 19.66 2.96
N GLU A 425 10.51 20.74 2.19
CA GLU A 425 9.93 22.04 2.52
C GLU A 425 8.40 21.99 2.69
N MET A 426 7.69 21.29 1.81
CA MET A 426 6.24 21.18 1.89
C MET A 426 5.77 20.41 3.13
N LEU A 427 6.53 19.39 3.55
CA LEU A 427 6.27 18.69 4.80
C LEU A 427 6.47 19.60 6.02
N TRP A 428 7.49 20.49 6.00
CA TRP A 428 7.65 21.51 7.03
C TRP A 428 6.47 22.47 7.11
N TYR A 429 5.94 22.91 5.97
CA TYR A 429 4.77 23.79 5.91
C TYR A 429 3.53 23.10 6.47
N ALA A 430 3.30 21.84 6.11
CA ALA A 430 2.19 21.05 6.60
C ALA A 430 2.30 20.77 8.11
N VAL A 431 3.51 20.49 8.62
CA VAL A 431 3.75 20.33 10.06
C VAL A 431 3.46 21.62 10.82
N LEU A 432 4.00 22.76 10.39
CA LEU A 432 3.71 24.05 11.04
C LEU A 432 2.21 24.35 11.03
N SER A 433 1.55 24.14 9.88
CA SER A 433 0.12 24.38 9.73
C SER A 433 -0.71 23.52 10.69
N LEU A 434 -0.38 22.23 10.83
CA LEU A 434 -1.08 21.34 11.76
C LEU A 434 -0.79 21.68 13.24
N ARG A 435 0.45 22.07 13.55
CA ARG A 435 0.86 22.50 14.91
C ARG A 435 0.09 23.73 15.36
N LEU A 436 0.05 24.76 14.51
CA LEU A 436 -0.70 25.98 14.78
C LEU A 436 -2.20 25.67 14.85
N ALA A 437 -2.75 24.87 13.93
CA ALA A 437 -4.16 24.50 13.98
C ALA A 437 -4.56 23.79 15.28
N ALA A 438 -3.74 22.84 15.75
CA ALA A 438 -3.98 22.16 17.03
C ALA A 438 -3.88 23.12 18.22
N LEU A 439 -2.97 24.10 18.17
CA LEU A 439 -2.82 25.15 19.17
C LEU A 439 -4.06 26.06 19.22
N PHE A 440 -4.49 26.60 18.08
CA PHE A 440 -5.66 27.48 18.00
C PHE A 440 -6.96 26.74 18.32
N CYS A 441 -7.09 25.46 17.97
CA CYS A 441 -8.29 24.66 18.24
C CYS A 441 -8.29 24.02 19.65
N ARG A 442 -7.32 24.34 20.52
CA ARG A 442 -7.14 23.68 21.82
C ARG A 442 -8.35 23.81 22.75
N SER A 443 -9.06 24.94 22.70
CA SER A 443 -10.25 25.20 23.52
C SER A 443 -11.46 24.34 23.13
N ARG A 444 -11.39 23.65 21.98
CA ARG A 444 -12.51 22.92 21.38
C ARG A 444 -13.75 23.79 21.18
N GLN A 445 -13.55 25.08 20.93
CA GLN A 445 -14.60 26.04 20.55
C GLN A 445 -14.29 26.64 19.20
N ASP A 446 -15.33 27.13 18.52
CA ASP A 446 -15.18 27.79 17.24
C ASP A 446 -14.55 29.16 17.49
N LEU A 447 -13.45 29.44 16.80
CA LEU A 447 -12.64 30.63 17.00
C LEU A 447 -12.68 31.48 15.74
N SER A 448 -13.18 32.71 15.85
CA SER A 448 -13.16 33.66 14.75
C SER A 448 -11.76 34.27 14.63
N PHE A 449 -11.04 33.88 13.58
CA PHE A 449 -9.73 34.46 13.28
C PHE A 449 -9.84 35.96 12.96
N PRO A 450 -8.86 36.78 13.36
CA PRO A 450 -8.84 38.19 12.98
C PRO A 450 -8.61 38.30 11.46
N LYS A 451 -9.30 39.25 10.82
CA LYS A 451 -9.31 39.42 9.35
C LYS A 451 -7.91 39.60 8.73
N ASN A 452 -6.96 40.11 9.52
CA ASN A 452 -5.60 40.41 9.07
C ASN A 452 -4.58 39.32 9.47
N MET A 453 -5.03 38.15 9.93
CA MET A 453 -4.15 37.04 10.26
C MET A 453 -3.49 36.49 9.01
N GLN A 454 -2.17 36.45 8.96
CA GLN A 454 -1.43 35.92 7.82
C GLN A 454 -0.19 35.15 8.25
N LEU A 455 -0.01 33.94 7.73
CA LEU A 455 1.18 33.14 7.93
C LEU A 455 2.05 33.18 6.67
N ARG A 456 3.30 33.61 6.79
CA ARG A 456 4.24 33.76 5.66
C ARG A 456 5.61 33.19 6.01
N THR A 457 6.37 32.86 4.97
CA THR A 457 7.77 32.46 5.11
C THR A 457 8.67 33.69 5.24
N ASP A 458 9.67 33.62 6.11
CA ASP A 458 10.75 34.61 6.22
C ASP A 458 11.94 34.15 5.36
N THR A 459 12.15 34.81 4.22
CA THR A 459 13.22 34.48 3.28
C THR A 459 14.62 34.85 3.79
N GLU A 460 14.74 35.75 4.76
CA GLU A 460 16.03 36.18 5.29
C GLU A 460 16.56 35.21 6.36
N SER A 461 15.66 34.70 7.20
CA SER A 461 16.02 33.81 8.32
C SER A 461 15.72 32.34 8.08
N CYS A 462 15.25 31.96 6.87
CA CYS A 462 14.74 30.62 6.56
C CYS A 462 13.70 30.14 7.59
N GLY A 463 12.81 31.06 7.99
CA GLY A 463 11.86 30.89 9.09
C GLY A 463 10.43 31.19 8.68
N PHE A 464 9.58 31.48 9.67
CA PHE A 464 8.15 31.72 9.50
C PHE A 464 7.70 32.92 10.33
N ILE A 465 6.74 33.67 9.81
CA ILE A 465 6.16 34.84 10.47
C ILE A 465 4.64 34.68 10.49
N LEU A 466 4.05 34.69 11.69
CA LEU A 466 2.62 34.83 11.89
C LEU A 466 2.29 36.28 12.22
N ARG A 467 1.67 36.99 11.29
CA ARG A 467 1.10 38.32 11.50
C ARG A 467 -0.29 38.17 12.12
N ILE A 468 -0.53 38.81 13.26
CA ILE A 468 -1.80 38.74 13.99
C ILE A 468 -2.08 40.06 14.71
N ASP A 469 -3.36 40.38 14.88
CA ASP A 469 -3.81 41.60 15.55
C ASP A 469 -3.43 41.61 17.04
N ARG A 470 -2.83 42.72 17.50
CA ARG A 470 -2.37 42.85 18.90
C ARG A 470 -3.51 42.78 19.91
N GLU A 471 -4.61 43.51 19.66
CA GLU A 471 -5.76 43.55 20.57
C GLU A 471 -6.41 42.16 20.69
N TRP A 472 -6.42 41.40 19.60
CA TRP A 472 -6.88 40.02 19.59
C TRP A 472 -6.03 39.11 20.48
N LEU A 473 -4.69 39.23 20.42
CA LEU A 473 -3.79 38.44 21.27
C LEU A 473 -3.96 38.77 22.75
N GLU A 474 -4.12 40.06 23.09
CA GLU A 474 -4.37 40.50 24.47
C GLU A 474 -5.67 39.90 25.05
N ARG A 475 -6.69 39.68 24.20
CA ARG A 475 -7.93 39.00 24.59
C ARG A 475 -7.79 37.46 24.70
N HIS A 476 -6.71 36.88 24.19
CA HIS A 476 -6.48 35.43 24.16
C HIS A 476 -5.09 35.06 24.75
N PRO A 477 -4.84 35.32 26.04
CA PRO A 477 -3.52 35.15 26.66
C PRO A 477 -2.99 33.70 26.57
N LEU A 478 -3.86 32.69 26.67
CA LEU A 478 -3.46 31.28 26.53
C LEU A 478 -2.92 30.93 25.14
N ILE A 479 -3.40 31.63 24.10
CA ILE A 479 -2.91 31.45 22.73
C ILE A 479 -1.57 32.18 22.58
N ALA A 480 -1.46 33.40 23.12
CA ALA A 480 -0.21 34.17 23.13
C ALA A 480 0.94 33.37 23.79
N ASP A 481 0.74 32.84 24.99
CA ASP A 481 1.74 32.03 25.71
C ASP A 481 2.13 30.77 24.91
N ALA A 482 1.15 30.13 24.26
CA ALA A 482 1.40 28.94 23.46
C ALA A 482 2.20 29.26 22.18
N LEU A 483 1.97 30.42 21.56
CA LEU A 483 2.73 30.90 20.40
C LEU A 483 4.17 31.25 20.77
N GLU A 484 4.40 31.82 21.95
CA GLU A 484 5.76 32.04 22.47
C GLU A 484 6.51 30.72 22.68
N TYR A 485 5.85 29.73 23.32
CA TYR A 485 6.43 28.40 23.48
C TYR A 485 6.77 27.75 22.14
N GLU A 486 5.89 27.91 21.14
CA GLU A 486 6.10 27.40 19.80
C GLU A 486 7.32 28.06 19.14
N SER A 487 7.47 29.38 19.28
CA SER A 487 8.63 30.14 18.78
C SER A 487 9.96 29.59 19.32
N VAL A 488 10.00 29.23 20.61
CA VAL A 488 11.15 28.57 21.24
C VAL A 488 11.42 27.18 20.64
N GLN A 489 10.40 26.40 20.29
CA GLN A 489 10.63 25.08 19.69
C GLN A 489 11.27 25.18 18.31
N TRP A 490 10.77 26.09 17.46
CA TRP A 490 11.26 26.30 16.10
C TRP A 490 12.67 26.88 16.06
N GLN A 491 13.02 27.73 17.02
CA GLN A 491 14.39 28.24 17.16
C GLN A 491 15.43 27.13 17.40
N LYS A 492 15.06 26.03 18.07
CA LYS A 492 15.98 24.90 18.35
C LYS A 492 16.51 24.19 17.10
N ILE A 493 15.84 24.35 15.96
CA ILE A 493 16.20 23.72 14.68
C ILE A 493 16.64 24.74 13.63
N ASN A 494 16.97 25.97 14.04
CA ASN A 494 17.39 27.07 13.15
C ASN A 494 16.38 27.44 12.05
N MET A 495 15.08 27.24 12.31
CA MET A 495 13.98 27.69 11.45
C MET A 495 13.07 28.59 12.28
N PRO A 496 13.45 29.86 12.58
CA PRO A 496 12.76 30.66 13.58
C PRO A 496 11.30 30.93 13.21
N PHE A 497 10.38 30.74 14.17
CA PHE A 497 8.98 31.17 14.06
C PHE A 497 8.81 32.46 14.87
N LYS A 498 8.34 33.53 14.23
CA LYS A 498 8.14 34.86 14.82
C LYS A 498 6.66 35.23 14.79
N VAL A 499 6.18 35.88 15.85
CA VAL A 499 4.83 36.46 15.89
C VAL A 499 4.93 37.97 15.78
N GLU A 500 4.32 38.53 14.73
CA GLU A 500 4.23 39.98 14.50
C GLU A 500 2.85 40.48 14.94
N ALA A 501 2.79 41.03 16.16
CA ALA A 501 1.59 41.67 16.70
C ALA A 501 1.45 43.10 16.16
N VAL A 502 0.60 43.24 15.13
CA VAL A 502 0.30 44.50 14.41
C VAL A 502 -0.92 45.22 14.95
#